data_AF-A0A2V9XYK8-F1
#
_entry.id   AF-A0A2V9XYK8-F1
#
_cell.length_a   1.000
_cell.length_b   1.000
_cell.length_c   1.000
_cell.angle_alpha   90.00
_cell.angle_beta   90.00
_cell.angle_gamma   90.00
#
_symmetry.space_group_name_H-M   'P 1'
#
loop_
_entity.id
_entity.type
_entity.pdbx_description
1 polymer ?
#
loop_
_entity_poly.entity_id
_entity_poly.type
_entity_poly.pdbx_seq_one_letter_code
_entity_poly.pdbx_strand_id
1 'polypeptide(L)' 'TFNGNPNVTFATQFNLQNYGLEFPITFSGIGGISYGPNPTGNCSINVKATATSATSCSVSGSICGRSVSGSC' A
#
# COMPACT_ATOMS: atom_id res chain seq x y z
N THR A 1 9.15 -5.96 2.63
CA THR A 1 9.98 -4.75 2.65
C THR A 1 10.11 -4.26 1.22
N PHE A 2 9.48 -3.14 0.87
CA PHE A 2 9.58 -2.55 -0.47
C PHE A 2 10.68 -1.49 -0.44
N ASN A 3 11.72 -1.65 -1.27
CA ASN A 3 12.93 -0.83 -1.22
C ASN A 3 12.80 0.41 -2.10
N GLY A 4 12.73 1.59 -1.49
CA GLY A 4 12.87 2.87 -2.17
C GLY A 4 13.40 3.85 -1.14
N ASN A 5 14.62 4.34 -1.28
CA ASN A 5 15.25 5.18 -0.27
C ASN A 5 14.58 6.57 -0.22
N PRO A 6 14.20 7.14 0.95
CA PRO A 6 14.31 6.56 2.30
C PRO A 6 13.44 5.31 2.41
N ASN A 7 14.00 4.17 2.85
CA ASN A 7 13.34 2.86 2.77
C ASN A 7 11.95 2.83 3.45
N VAL A 8 10.92 3.21 2.71
CA VAL A 8 9.53 3.22 3.20
C VAL A 8 8.96 1.82 3.02
N THR A 9 8.84 1.09 4.12
CA THR A 9 8.14 -0.19 4.12
C THR A 9 6.67 0.04 4.35
N PHE A 10 5.87 -0.14 3.30
CA PHE A 10 4.43 -0.28 3.41
C PHE A 10 4.10 -1.75 3.71
N ALA A 11 3.40 -1.99 4.81
CA ALA A 11 2.88 -3.30 5.20
C ALA A 11 1.37 -3.19 5.38
N THR A 12 0.62 -4.07 4.72
CA THR A 12 -0.83 -4.18 4.87
C THR A 12 -1.17 -5.57 5.37
N GLN A 13 -2.01 -5.63 6.40
CA GLN A 13 -2.59 -6.87 6.87
C GLN A 13 -4.10 -6.79 6.63
N PHE A 14 -4.64 -7.77 5.91
CA PHE A 14 -6.07 -7.92 5.72
C PHE A 14 -6.51 -9.16 6.48
N ASN A 15 -7.58 -9.04 7.28
CA ASN A 15 -8.22 -10.18 7.94
C ASN A 15 -9.62 -10.33 7.35
N LEU A 16 -9.81 -11.37 6.53
CA LEU A 16 -11.08 -11.65 5.86
C LEU A 16 -11.90 -12.59 6.75
N GLN A 17 -12.74 -12.04 7.63
CA GLN A 17 -13.63 -12.80 8.50
C GLN A 17 -15.03 -12.96 7.90
N ASN A 18 -15.17 -13.79 6.85
CA ASN A 18 -16.40 -14.49 6.41
C ASN A 18 -16.26 -14.99 4.97
N TYR A 19 -16.76 -16.20 4.68
CA TYR A 19 -16.79 -16.82 3.34
C TYR A 19 -17.94 -16.32 2.43
N GLY A 20 -18.43 -15.09 2.64
CA GLY A 20 -19.45 -14.44 1.80
C GLY A 20 -18.90 -13.30 0.94
N LEU A 21 -17.58 -13.22 0.80
CA LEU A 21 -16.88 -12.15 0.10
C LEU A 21 -16.82 -12.43 -1.40
N GLU A 22 -17.40 -11.53 -2.19
CA GLU A 22 -17.25 -11.53 -3.65
C GLU A 22 -15.95 -10.85 -4.04
N PHE A 23 -15.06 -11.61 -4.68
CA PHE A 23 -13.82 -11.10 -5.24
C PHE A 23 -14.05 -10.56 -6.67
N PRO A 24 -13.32 -9.51 -7.12
CA PRO A 24 -12.19 -8.90 -6.43
C PRO A 24 -12.60 -7.80 -5.43
N ILE A 25 -11.91 -7.78 -4.27
CA ILE A 25 -12.09 -6.73 -3.27
C ILE A 25 -10.94 -5.74 -3.40
N THR A 26 -11.27 -4.46 -3.56
CA THR A 26 -10.28 -3.39 -3.65
C THR A 26 -10.20 -2.60 -2.35
N PHE A 27 -8.98 -2.42 -1.85
CA PHE A 27 -8.65 -1.53 -0.74
C PHE A 27 -7.70 -0.44 -1.25
N SER A 28 -8.01 0.82 -0.96
CA SER A 28 -7.13 1.96 -1.25
C SER A 28 -6.60 2.56 0.05
N GLY A 29 -5.28 2.59 0.21
CA GLY A 29 -4.58 3.31 1.25
C GLY A 29 -4.04 4.63 0.68
N ILE A 30 -4.57 5.75 1.15
CA ILE A 30 -4.03 7.08 0.86
C ILE A 30 -3.45 7.61 2.17
N GLY A 31 -2.27 8.22 2.09
CA GLY A 31 -1.60 8.78 3.25
C GLY A 31 -0.57 9.83 2.86
N GLY A 32 0.02 10.46 3.86
CA GLY A 32 1.08 11.43 3.66
C GLY A 32 2.03 11.45 4.85
N ILE A 33 3.33 11.46 4.59
CA ILE A 33 4.35 11.72 5.60
C ILE A 33 4.88 13.13 5.32
N SER A 34 4.79 14.00 6.33
CA SER A 34 5.48 15.29 6.29
C SER A 34 6.65 15.22 7.27
N TYR A 35 7.84 15.63 6.84
CA TYR A 35 9.05 15.68 7.65
C TYR A 35 9.72 17.04 7.52
N GLY A 36 10.38 17.50 8.60
CA GLY A 36 11.12 18.76 8.65
C GLY A 36 10.51 19.83 9.58
N PRO A 37 11.34 20.78 10.03
CA PRO A 37 11.67 21.92 9.17
C PRO A 37 12.95 21.80 8.33
N ASN A 38 13.90 20.90 8.63
CA ASN A 38 15.12 20.76 7.81
C ASN A 38 15.69 19.32 7.80
N PRO A 39 15.67 18.57 6.67
CA PRO A 39 15.04 18.94 5.40
C PRO A 39 13.51 18.93 5.53
N THR A 40 12.84 19.92 4.96
CA THR A 40 11.37 19.91 4.82
C THR A 40 10.98 19.11 3.58
N GLY A 41 9.99 18.24 3.72
CA GLY A 41 9.45 17.47 2.61
C GLY A 41 8.12 16.84 2.93
N ASN A 42 7.34 16.60 1.89
CA ASN A 42 6.12 15.80 1.95
C ASN A 42 6.28 14.58 1.04
N CYS A 43 5.74 13.46 1.50
CA CYS A 43 5.70 12.22 0.76
C CYS A 43 4.25 11.74 0.75
N SER A 44 3.63 11.74 -0.43
CA SER A 44 2.31 11.15 -0.61
C SER A 44 2.42 9.64 -0.76
N ILE A 45 1.48 8.94 -0.13
CA ILE A 45 1.27 7.50 -0.23
C ILE A 45 -0.06 7.31 -0.94
N ASN A 46 -0.06 6.58 -2.05
CA ASN A 46 -1.26 6.21 -2.79
C ASN A 46 -1.10 4.75 -3.24
N VAL A 47 -1.67 3.82 -2.47
CA VAL A 47 -1.52 2.39 -2.72
C VAL A 47 -2.90 1.74 -2.81
N LYS A 48 -3.05 0.83 -3.75
CA LYS A 48 -4.23 0.01 -4.00
C LYS A 48 -3.86 -1.45 -3.85
N ALA A 49 -4.52 -2.15 -2.94
CA ALA A 49 -4.49 -3.60 -2.83
C ALA A 49 -5.79 -4.17 -3.40
N THR A 50 -5.70 -5.21 -4.21
CA THR A 50 -6.85 -5.91 -4.78
C THR A 50 -6.74 -7.37 -4.39
N ALA A 51 -7.59 -7.85 -3.51
CA ALA A 51 -7.70 -9.27 -3.21
C ALA A 51 -8.51 -9.94 -4.34
N THR A 52 -7.93 -10.95 -4.98
CA THR A 52 -8.58 -11.77 -6.00
C THR A 52 -9.11 -13.09 -5.44
N SER A 53 -8.61 -13.51 -4.28
CA SER A 53 -9.14 -14.62 -3.50
C SER A 53 -8.83 -14.42 -2.02
N ALA A 54 -9.27 -15.35 -1.16
CA ALA A 54 -8.97 -15.32 0.27
C ALA A 54 -7.47 -15.41 0.59
N THR A 55 -6.65 -15.89 -0.35
CA THR A 55 -5.22 -16.11 -0.19
C THR A 55 -4.39 -15.49 -1.33
N SER A 56 -4.99 -14.62 -2.17
CA SER A 56 -4.26 -13.95 -3.24
C SER A 56 -4.68 -12.49 -3.40
N CYS A 57 -3.69 -11.62 -3.54
CA CYS A 57 -3.89 -10.22 -3.79
C CYS A 57 -2.78 -9.60 -4.65
N SER A 58 -3.10 -8.52 -5.35
CA SER A 58 -2.14 -7.65 -6.02
C SER A 58 -2.11 -6.28 -5.35
N VAL A 59 -0.93 -5.75 -5.08
CA VAL A 59 -0.72 -4.40 -4.57
C VAL A 59 -0.05 -3.56 -5.64
N SER A 60 -0.53 -2.34 -5.86
CA SER A 60 0.02 -1.38 -6.82
C SER A 60 -0.18 0.05 -6.34
N GLY A 61 0.70 0.97 -6.70
CA GLY A 61 0.54 2.36 -6.30
C GLY A 61 1.82 3.18 -6.42
N SER A 62 1.89 4.27 -5.66
CA SER A 62 3.06 5.14 -5.54
C SER A 62 3.30 5.57 -4.10
N ILE A 63 4.56 5.58 -3.68
CA ILE A 63 5.03 6.10 -2.39
C ILE A 63 6.12 7.14 -2.66
N CYS A 64 5.93 8.35 -2.17
CA CYS A 64 6.84 9.50 -2.41
C CYS A 64 7.14 9.71 -3.91
N GLY A 65 6.13 9.53 -4.77
CA GLY A 65 6.28 9.64 -6.23
C GLY A 65 6.94 8.45 -6.91
N ARG A 66 7.31 7.39 -6.18
CA ARG A 66 7.88 6.17 -6.74
C ARG A 66 6.84 5.06 -6.84
N SER A 67 6.75 4.42 -8.01
CA SER A 67 5.86 3.29 -8.22
C SER A 67 6.22 2.14 -7.29
N VAL A 68 5.20 1.52 -6.69
CA VAL A 68 5.30 0.30 -5.89
C VAL A 68 4.34 -0.74 -6.43
N SER A 69 4.78 -1.99 -6.44
CA SER A 69 3.96 -3.13 -6.84
C SER A 69 4.39 -4.37 -6.06
N GLY A 70 3.44 -5.24 -5.74
CA GLY A 70 3.70 -6.49 -5.04
C GLY A 70 2.50 -7.42 -5.07
N SER A 71 2.65 -8.58 -4.46
CA SER A 71 1.59 -9.58 -4.31
C SER A 71 1.53 -10.12 -2.90
N CYS A 72 0.34 -10.54 -2.53
CA CYS A 72 0.05 -11.49 -1.46
C CYS A 72 -0.91 -12.54 -2.04
#